data_AF-A0A0X7B9C9-F1
#
_entry.id   AF-A0A0X7B9C9-F1
#
_cell.length_a   1.000
_cell.length_b   1.000
_cell.length_c   1.000
_cell.angle_alpha   90.00
_cell.angle_beta   90.00
_cell.angle_gamma   90.00
#
_symmetry.space_group_name_H-M   'P 1'
#
loop_
_entity.id
_entity.type
_entity.pdbx_description
1 polymer ?
#
loop_
_entity_poly.entity_id
_entity_poly.type
_entity_poly.pdbx_seq_one_letter_code
_entity_poly.pdbx_strand_id
1 'polypeptide(L)'
;MKNDIKYLLTLAAFFCINAVVWACPTCEKQQPKITQGITHGGGPASNWDWVIIAVITLITILTLIFSLKFLIKPGEKNTDHIKQSILNN
;
A
#
# COMPACT_ATOMS: atom_id res chain seq x y z
N MET A 1 -10.46 -25.42 13.90
CA MET A 1 -10.19 -25.96 12.55
C MET A 1 -11.24 -25.57 11.50
N LYS A 2 -12.52 -25.91 11.67
CA LYS A 2 -13.54 -25.64 10.62
C LYS A 2 -13.78 -24.14 10.37
N ASN A 3 -13.60 -23.29 11.38
CA ASN A 3 -13.67 -21.82 11.25
C ASN A 3 -12.39 -21.24 10.68
N ASP A 4 -11.22 -21.76 11.05
CA ASP A 4 -9.93 -21.32 10.51
C ASP A 4 -9.85 -21.56 9.00
N ILE A 5 -10.33 -22.73 8.53
CA ILE A 5 -10.43 -23.04 7.10
C ILE A 5 -11.39 -22.09 6.37
N LYS A 6 -12.51 -21.71 7.00
CA LYS A 6 -13.45 -20.73 6.41
C LYS A 6 -12.78 -19.37 6.24
N TYR A 7 -12.08 -18.88 7.26
CA TYR A 7 -11.35 -17.60 7.19
C TYR A 7 -10.23 -17.64 6.16
N LEU A 8 -9.49 -18.76 6.08
CA LEU A 8 -8.43 -18.95 5.09
C LEU A 8 -8.99 -19.00 3.66
N LEU A 9 -10.14 -19.63 3.46
CA LEU A 9 -10.86 -19.61 2.19
C LEU A 9 -11.43 -18.23 1.85
N THR A 10 -11.92 -17.46 2.83
CA THR A 10 -12.41 -16.09 2.60
C THR A 10 -11.26 -15.16 2.23
N LEU A 11 -10.12 -15.29 2.92
CA LEU A 11 -8.90 -14.54 2.62
C LEU A 11 -8.38 -14.88 1.21
N ALA A 12 -8.31 -16.17 0.88
CA ALA A 12 -7.90 -16.62 -0.46
C ALA A 12 -8.85 -16.10 -1.55
N ALA A 13 -10.18 -16.13 -1.32
CA ALA A 13 -11.15 -15.58 -2.26
C ALA A 13 -10.97 -14.06 -2.45
N PHE A 14 -10.69 -13.31 -1.37
CA PHE A 14 -10.41 -11.88 -1.45
C PHE A 14 -9.16 -11.58 -2.30
N PHE A 15 -8.09 -12.37 -2.15
CA PHE A 15 -6.90 -12.23 -2.98
C PHE A 15 -7.14 -12.63 -4.45
N CYS A 16 -7.93 -13.67 -4.71
CA CYS A 16 -8.24 -14.12 -6.07
C CYS A 16 -9.10 -13.11 -6.85
N ILE A 17 -10.01 -12.38 -6.19
CA ILE A 17 -10.80 -11.31 -6.84
C ILE A 17 -9.89 -10.18 -7.36
N ASN A 18 -8.74 -9.96 -6.72
CA ASN A 18 -7.74 -8.97 -7.12
C ASN A 18 -6.74 -9.50 -8.17
N ALA A 19 -6.84 -10.76 -8.62
CA ALA A 19 -5.88 -11.33 -9.57
C ALA A 19 -6.12 -10.94 -11.04
N VAL A 20 -7.26 -10.31 -11.35
CA VAL A 20 -7.61 -9.88 -12.71
C VAL A 20 -7.14 -8.43 -12.96
N VAL A 21 -5.86 -8.17 -12.73
CA VAL A 21 -5.24 -6.83 -12.92
C VAL A 21 -4.20 -6.88 -14.03
N TRP A 22 -4.56 -7.50 -15.16
CA TRP A 22 -3.72 -7.49 -16.36
C TRP A 22 -4.25 -6.45 -17.35
N ALA A 23 -3.36 -5.58 -17.83
CA ALA A 23 -3.72 -4.61 -18.85
C ALA A 23 -4.09 -5.32 -20.16
N CYS A 24 -5.09 -4.79 -20.88
CA CYS A 24 -5.38 -5.22 -22.23
C CYS A 24 -4.19 -4.89 -23.16
N PRO A 25 -3.92 -5.62 -24.26
CA PRO A 25 -2.76 -5.35 -25.13
C PRO A 25 -2.72 -3.92 -25.68
N THR A 26 -3.88 -3.31 -25.91
CA THR A 26 -4.01 -1.91 -26.33
C THR A 26 -3.62 -0.95 -25.19
N CYS A 27 -4.12 -1.22 -23.99
CA CYS A 27 -3.88 -0.46 -22.78
C CYS A 27 -2.38 -0.48 -22.42
N GLU A 28 -1.76 -1.65 -22.53
CA GLU A 28 -0.34 -1.86 -22.28
C GLU A 28 0.54 -1.05 -23.24
N LYS A 29 0.23 -1.03 -24.54
CA LYS A 29 0.98 -0.22 -25.54
C LYS A 29 0.87 1.29 -25.32
N GLN A 30 -0.17 1.76 -24.64
CA GLN A 30 -0.37 3.16 -24.31
C GLN A 30 0.26 3.56 -22.97
N GLN A 31 0.77 2.60 -22.20
CA GLN A 31 1.48 2.90 -20.96
C GLN A 31 2.90 3.39 -21.24
N PRO A 32 3.45 4.28 -20.38
CA PRO A 32 4.86 4.60 -20.40
C PRO A 32 5.73 3.35 -20.23
N LYS A 33 6.86 3.31 -20.94
CA LYS A 33 7.77 2.14 -20.98
C LYS A 33 8.16 1.61 -19.60
N ILE A 34 8.27 2.49 -18.60
CA ILE A 34 8.69 2.13 -17.24
C ILE A 34 7.57 1.44 -16.43
N THR A 35 6.30 1.66 -16.77
CA THR A 35 5.13 1.09 -16.07
C THR A 35 4.33 0.10 -16.92
N GLN A 36 4.78 -0.13 -18.16
CA GLN A 36 4.15 -1.04 -19.11
C GLN A 36 4.14 -2.46 -18.56
N GLY A 37 2.96 -3.09 -18.53
CA GLY A 37 2.77 -4.45 -18.01
C GLY A 37 2.72 -4.56 -16.48
N ILE A 38 2.93 -3.46 -15.75
CA ILE A 38 2.83 -3.40 -14.27
C ILE A 38 1.52 -2.75 -13.85
N THR A 39 1.09 -1.73 -14.58
CA THR A 39 -0.09 -0.92 -14.23
C THR A 39 -1.31 -1.34 -15.06
N HIS A 40 -2.51 -1.16 -14.52
CA HIS A 40 -3.73 -1.17 -15.33
C HIS A 40 -4.11 0.27 -15.70
N GLY A 41 -4.77 0.46 -16.84
CA GLY A 41 -5.20 1.78 -17.29
C GLY A 41 -4.09 2.58 -17.98
N GLY A 42 -4.40 3.84 -18.34
CA GLY A 42 -3.41 4.75 -18.93
C GLY A 42 -2.38 5.18 -17.88
N GLY A 43 -1.13 5.36 -18.30
CA GLY A 43 -0.11 6.00 -17.46
C GLY A 43 -0.14 7.53 -17.55
N PRO A 44 0.79 8.21 -16.87
CA PRO A 44 1.03 9.65 -16.97
C PRO A 44 1.00 10.15 -18.41
N ALA A 45 0.15 11.13 -18.69
CA ALA A 45 -0.01 11.71 -20.03
C ALA A 45 0.99 12.86 -20.28
N SER A 46 1.46 13.51 -19.21
CA SER A 46 2.39 14.65 -19.28
C SER A 46 3.60 14.51 -18.35
N ASN A 47 4.64 15.31 -18.58
CA ASN A 47 5.79 15.40 -17.68
C ASN A 47 5.40 15.93 -16.28
N TRP A 48 4.35 16.76 -16.20
CA TRP A 48 3.86 17.26 -14.91
C TRP A 48 3.22 16.16 -14.07
N ASP A 49 2.55 15.21 -14.69
CA ASP A 49 1.98 14.05 -14.01
C ASP A 49 3.08 13.23 -13.32
N TRP A 50 4.25 13.11 -13.95
CA TRP A 50 5.43 12.45 -13.36
C TRP A 50 5.99 13.21 -12.14
N VAL A 51 6.00 14.54 -12.19
CA VAL A 51 6.41 15.37 -11.04
C VAL A 51 5.45 15.15 -9.86
N ILE A 52 4.14 15.15 -10.13
CA ILE A 52 3.12 14.90 -9.10
C ILE A 52 3.32 13.52 -8.47
N ILE A 53 3.51 12.48 -9.29
CA ILE A 53 3.76 11.12 -8.81
C ILE A 53 5.00 11.10 -7.92
N ALA A 54 6.12 11.69 -8.35
CA ALA A 54 7.34 11.71 -7.56
C ALA A 54 7.14 12.39 -6.18
N VAL A 55 6.43 13.52 -6.15
CA VAL A 55 6.13 14.26 -4.92
C VAL A 55 5.24 13.45 -3.99
N ILE A 56 4.16 12.86 -4.51
CA ILE A 56 3.23 12.06 -3.70
C ILE A 56 3.94 10.81 -3.18
N THR A 57 4.71 10.10 -4.01
CA THR A 57 5.52 8.95 -3.57
C THR A 57 6.45 9.32 -2.42
N LEU A 58 7.15 10.46 -2.51
CA LEU A 58 7.99 10.94 -1.43
C LEU A 58 7.20 11.18 -0.14
N ILE A 59 6.06 11.89 -0.22
CA ILE A 59 5.19 12.16 0.94
C ILE A 59 4.68 10.86 1.56
N THR A 60 4.25 9.88 0.74
CA THR A 60 3.78 8.58 1.21
C THR A 60 4.88 7.81 1.94
N ILE A 61 6.10 7.76 1.39
CA ILE A 61 7.23 7.09 2.04
C ILE A 61 7.55 7.76 3.39
N LEU A 62 7.62 9.09 3.43
CA LEU A 62 7.84 9.84 4.67
C LEU A 62 6.74 9.54 5.69
N THR A 63 5.47 9.57 5.25
CA THR A 63 4.31 9.28 6.11
C THR A 63 4.37 7.85 6.66
N LEU A 64 4.73 6.87 5.83
CA LEU A 64 4.91 5.49 6.25
C LEU A 64 6.04 5.36 7.29
N ILE A 65 7.20 5.98 7.04
CA ILE A 65 8.32 6.00 7.98
C ILE A 65 7.90 6.59 9.33
N PHE A 66 7.21 7.74 9.32
CA PHE A 66 6.76 8.37 10.56
C PHE A 66 5.67 7.57 11.27
N SER A 67 4.73 6.98 10.52
CA SER A 67 3.71 6.09 11.07
C SER A 67 4.36 4.92 11.81
N LEU A 68 5.31 4.23 11.16
CA LEU A 68 6.07 3.14 11.78
C LEU A 68 6.88 3.63 12.98
N LYS A 69 7.58 4.76 12.87
CA LYS A 69 8.34 5.36 13.97
C LYS A 69 7.46 5.60 15.19
N PHE A 70 6.26 6.15 15.02
CA PHE A 70 5.36 6.46 16.12
C PHE A 70 4.63 5.24 16.68
N LEU A 71 4.50 4.16 15.91
CA LEU A 71 4.00 2.88 16.41
C LEU A 71 5.07 2.12 17.21
N ILE A 72 6.30 2.06 16.71
CA ILE A 72 7.41 1.32 17.33
C ILE A 72 7.99 2.09 18.53
N LYS A 73 8.22 3.39 18.38
CA LYS A 73 8.81 4.26 19.41
C LYS A 73 8.08 5.61 19.45
N PRO A 74 6.87 5.66 20.06
CA PRO A 74 6.03 6.85 20.11
C PRO A 74 6.67 8.06 20.78
N GLY A 75 7.78 7.89 21.52
CA GLY A 75 8.44 8.97 22.25
C GLY A 75 7.62 9.50 23.44
N GLU A 76 6.50 8.85 23.75
CA GLU A 76 5.65 9.14 24.90
C GLU A 76 6.42 8.84 26.20
N LYS A 77 6.47 9.82 27.10
CA LYS A 77 7.21 9.74 28.37
C LYS A 77 6.28 9.64 29.57
N ASN A 78 5.00 9.95 29.40
CA ASN A 78 4.02 9.79 30.47
C ASN A 78 3.74 8.31 30.69
N THR A 79 4.05 7.84 31.90
CA THR A 79 3.86 6.45 32.34
C THR A 79 2.40 6.05 32.39
N ASP A 80 1.48 7.01 32.59
CA ASP A 80 0.05 6.76 32.74
C ASP A 80 -0.71 6.82 31.39
N HIS A 81 0.01 6.99 30.27
CA HIS A 81 -0.60 7.04 28.95
C HIS A 81 -1.03 5.63 28.49
N ILE A 82 -2.22 5.50 27.87
CA ILE A 82 -2.77 4.23 27.32
C ILE A 82 -1.86 3.49 26.31
N LYS A 83 -0.78 4.13 25.84
CA LYS A 83 0.19 3.47 24.95
C LYS A 83 1.19 2.64 25.75
N GLN A 84 1.51 3.06 26.97
CA GLN A 84 2.42 2.33 27.87
C GLN A 84 1.76 1.06 28.42
N SER A 85 0.43 1.00 28.53
CA SER A 85 -0.28 -0.22 28.95
C SER A 85 -0.20 -1.36 27.94
N ILE A 86 0.05 -1.06 26.65
CA ILE A 86 0.21 -2.07 25.59
C ILE A 86 1.70 -2.46 25.43
N LEU A 87 2.60 -1.47 25.53
CA LEU A 87 4.03 -1.65 25.26
C LEU A 87 4.84 -2.18 26.46
N ASN A 88 4.34 -2.02 27.69
CA ASN A 88 5.06 -2.31 28.93
C ASN A 88 4.35 -3.38 29.77
N ASN A 89 4.01 -4.52 29.13
CA ASN A 89 3.57 -5.74 29.83
C ASN A 89 4.76 -6.51 30.39
#